data_AF-A0A090TXL3-F1
#
_entry.id   AF-A0A090TXL3-F1
#
_cell.length_a   1.000
_cell.length_b   1.000
_cell.length_c   1.000
_cell.angle_alpha   90.00
_cell.angle_beta   90.00
_cell.angle_gamma   90.00
#
_symmetry.space_group_name_H-M   'P 1'
#
loop_
_entity.id
_entity.type
_entity.pdbx_description
1 polymer ?
#
loop_
_entity_poly.entity_id
_entity_poly.type
_entity_poly.pdbx_seq_one_letter_code
_entity_poly.pdbx_strand_id
1 'polypeptide(L)' 'MMEILVLGATGNTGSEVVKQLKEVGADFGVMARSADAVSKLDLNPNQVRVSNYDNIETMTKGA' A
#
# COMPACT_ATOMS: atom_id res chain seq x y z
N MET A 1 13.27 -3.63 0.61
CA MET A 1 12.65 -3.27 1.91
C MET A 1 11.71 -2.15 1.54
N MET A 2 10.40 -2.28 1.77
CA MET A 2 9.46 -1.25 1.33
C MET A 2 9.72 0.03 2.13
N GLU A 3 10.39 0.99 1.53
CA GLU A 3 10.74 2.25 2.21
C GLU A 3 9.50 3.08 2.56
N ILE A 4 8.41 2.92 1.79
CA ILE A 4 7.18 3.67 1.95
C ILE A 4 6.00 2.71 2.13
N LEU A 5 5.21 2.94 3.19
CA LEU A 5 3.93 2.28 3.40
C LEU A 5 2.79 3.29 3.27
N VAL A 6 1.93 3.11 2.27
CA VAL A 6 0.76 3.97 2.05
C VAL A 6 -0.47 3.36 2.74
N LEU A 7 -1.00 4.08 3.72
CA LEU A 7 -2.31 3.80 4.33
C LEU A 7 -3.40 4.56 3.57
N GLY A 8 -4.61 4.01 3.50
CA GLY A 8 -5.72 4.66 2.79
C GLY A 8 -5.51 4.76 1.27
N ALA A 9 -4.63 3.93 0.71
CA ALA A 9 -4.24 3.89 -0.70
C ALA A 9 -5.41 3.73 -1.69
N THR A 10 -6.56 3.22 -1.23
CA THR A 10 -7.75 2.98 -2.05
C THR A 10 -8.73 4.16 -2.07
N GLY A 11 -8.49 5.20 -1.26
CA GLY A 11 -9.29 6.43 -1.28
C GLY A 11 -8.78 7.43 -2.32
N ASN A 12 -9.57 8.47 -2.61
CA ASN A 12 -9.30 9.43 -3.70
C ASN A 12 -7.88 10.02 -3.69
N THR A 13 -7.38 10.42 -2.51
CA THR A 13 -6.01 10.97 -2.39
C THR A 13 -4.96 9.87 -2.40
N GLY A 14 -5.21 8.77 -1.70
CA GLY A 14 -4.26 7.66 -1.60
C GLY A 14 -3.98 7.01 -2.96
N SER A 15 -4.97 6.93 -3.84
CA SER A 15 -4.80 6.38 -5.18
C SER A 15 -3.89 7.24 -6.05
N GLU A 16 -3.98 8.57 -5.92
CA GLU A 16 -3.08 9.48 -6.64
C GLU A 16 -1.65 9.43 -6.10
N VAL A 17 -1.48 9.27 -4.78
CA VAL A 17 -0.14 9.03 -4.18
C VAL A 17 0.48 7.75 -4.74
N VAL A 18 -0.28 6.64 -4.76
CA VAL A 18 0.19 5.37 -5.34
C VAL A 18 0.58 5.53 -6.80
N LYS A 19 -0.22 6.25 -7.59
CA LYS A 19 0.08 6.52 -9.00
C LYS A 19 1.41 7.27 -9.17
N GLN A 20 1.62 8.33 -8.39
CA GLN A 20 2.86 9.11 -8.45
C GLN A 20 4.08 8.29 -8.00
N LEU A 21 3.94 7.46 -6.97
CA LEU A 21 5.01 6.56 -6.52
C LEU A 21 5.41 5.54 -7.59
N LYS A 22 4.44 5.04 -8.36
CA LYS A 22 4.71 4.20 -9.54
C LYS A 22 5.47 4.95 -10.62
N GLU A 23 5.04 6.18 -10.95
CA GLU A 23 5.64 7.00 -12.01
C GLU A 23 7.12 7.30 -11.75
N VAL A 24 7.51 7.49 -10.48
CA VAL A 24 8.90 7.74 -10.10
C VAL A 24 9.70 6.47 -9.78
N GLY A 25 9.07 5.29 -9.85
CA GLY A 25 9.72 4.00 -9.59
C GLY A 25 10.16 3.80 -8.13
N ALA A 26 9.42 4.36 -7.17
CA ALA A 26 9.73 4.22 -5.74
C ALA A 26 9.49 2.76 -5.26
N ASP A 27 10.24 2.33 -4.23
CA ASP A 27 9.93 1.09 -3.50
C ASP A 27 8.87 1.38 -2.43
N PHE A 28 7.65 0.91 -2.66
CA PHE A 28 6.52 1.13 -1.76
C PHE A 28 5.60 -0.08 -1.67
N GLY A 29 4.88 -0.14 -0.55
CA GLY A 29 3.72 -0.99 -0.36
C GLY A 29 2.49 -0.20 0.04
N VAL A 30 1.36 -0.90 0.01
CA VAL A 30 0.07 -0.41 0.49
C VAL A 30 -0.45 -1.34 1.57
N MET A 31 -1.14 -0.77 2.55
CA MET A 31 -1.94 -1.56 3.49
C MET A 31 -3.42 -1.37 3.19
N ALA A 32 -4.14 -2.47 3.08
CA ALA A 32 -5.59 -2.46 2.88
C ALA A 32 -6.26 -3.60 3.64
N ARG A 33 -7.56 -3.42 3.92
CA ARG A 33 -8.37 -4.40 4.65
C ARG A 33 -8.59 -5.71 3.90
N SER A 34 -8.46 -5.70 2.57
CA SER A 34 -8.56 -6.89 1.72
C SER A 34 -7.77 -6.70 0.43
N ALA A 35 -7.39 -7.81 -0.22
CA ALA A 35 -6.75 -7.79 -1.53
C ALA A 35 -7.68 -7.20 -2.61
N ASP A 36 -8.98 -7.47 -2.52
CA ASP A 36 -9.98 -6.93 -3.46
C ASP A 36 -10.02 -5.40 -3.44
N ALA A 37 -9.82 -4.77 -2.28
CA ALA A 37 -9.85 -3.32 -2.14
C ALA A 37 -8.75 -2.63 -2.97
N VAL A 38 -7.63 -3.31 -3.20
CA VAL A 38 -6.47 -2.78 -3.95
C VAL A 38 -6.40 -3.28 -5.38
N SER A 39 -7.35 -4.10 -5.84
CA SER A 39 -7.41 -4.63 -7.21
C SER A 39 -7.34 -3.55 -8.29
N LYS A 40 -7.89 -2.36 -8.01
CA LYS A 40 -7.91 -1.20 -8.91
C LYS A 40 -6.58 -0.46 -9.00
N LEU A 41 -5.63 -0.74 -8.10
CA LEU A 41 -4.35 -0.07 -8.03
C LEU A 41 -3.27 -0.75 -8.86
N ASP A 42 -3.53 -1.92 -9.46
CA ASP A 42 -2.60 -2.67 -10.33
C ASP A 42 -1.21 -2.88 -9.68
N LEU A 43 -1.19 -3.40 -8.45
CA LEU A 43 0.03 -3.59 -7.67
C LEU A 43 0.50 -5.03 -7.75
N ASN A 44 1.82 -5.24 -7.65
CA ASN A 44 2.34 -6.58 -7.42
C ASN A 44 1.81 -7.11 -6.06
N PRO A 45 1.41 -8.39 -5.94
CA PRO A 45 0.98 -8.97 -4.67
C PRO A 45 1.95 -8.72 -3.50
N ASN A 46 3.26 -8.66 -3.77
CA ASN A 46 4.28 -8.38 -2.75
C ASN A 46 4.24 -6.95 -2.20
N GLN A 47 3.61 -6.01 -2.91
CA GLN A 47 3.40 -4.63 -2.47
C GLN A 47 2.12 -4.49 -1.63
N VAL A 48 1.32 -5.54 -1.46
CA VAL A 48 0.05 -5.50 -0.75
C VAL A 48 0.17 -6.16 0.61
N ARG A 49 -0.11 -5.39 1.67
CA ARG A 49 -0.30 -5.91 3.04
C ARG A 49 -1.77 -5.94 3.37
N VAL A 50 -2.33 -7.14 3.53
CA VAL A 50 -3.70 -7.31 4.01
C VAL A 50 -3.71 -7.25 5.53
N SER A 51 -4.15 -6.11 6.06
CA SER A 51 -4.28 -5.87 7.51
C SER A 51 -5.11 -4.59 7.74
N ASN A 52 -5.03 -4.03 8.94
CA ASN A 52 -5.68 -2.80 9.32
C ASN A 52 -4.70 -1.89 10.08
N TYR A 53 -4.98 -0.58 10.07
CA TYR A 53 -4.08 0.45 10.63
C TYR A 53 -3.87 0.32 12.15
N ASP A 54 -4.79 -0.34 12.85
CA ASP A 54 -4.75 -0.60 14.29
C ASP A 54 -3.92 -1.85 14.65
N ASN A 55 -3.53 -2.66 13.66
CA ASN A 55 -2.62 -3.79 13.86
C ASN A 55 -1.15 -3.33 13.70
N ILE A 56 -0.60 -2.79 14.80
CA ILE A 56 0.75 -2.25 14.88
C ILE A 56 1.81 -3.26 14.41
N GLU A 57 1.68 -4.53 14.80
CA GLU A 57 2.64 -5.58 14.42
C GLU A 57 2.76 -5.71 12.91
N THR A 58 1.63 -5.77 12.20
CA THR A 58 1.65 -5.88 10.73
C THR A 58 2.06 -4.59 10.03
N MET A 59 1.82 -3.42 10.66
CA MET A 59 2.19 -2.12 10.13
C MET A 59 3.71 -1.92 10.14
N THR A 60 4.39 -2.37 11.20
CA THR A 60 5.83 -2.20 11.37
C THR A 60 6.65 -3.39 10.85
N LYS A 61 6.00 -4.43 10.34
CA LYS A 61 6.66 -5.63 9.79
C LYS A 61 7.46 -5.26 8.54
N GLY A 62 8.75 -4.98 8.72
CA GLY A 62 9.72 -4.69 7.67
C GLY A 62 9.24 -3.64 6.67
N ALA A 63 9.26 -2.36 7.05
CA ALA A 63 9.70 -1.37 6.08
C ALA A 63 11.10 -1.79 5.62
#